data_AF-A0A165TWB0-F1
#
_entry.id   AF-A0A165TWB0-F1
#
_cell.length_a   1.000
_cell.length_b   1.000
_cell.length_c   1.000
_cell.angle_alpha   90.00
_cell.angle_beta   90.00
_cell.angle_gamma   90.00
#
_symmetry.space_group_name_H-M   'P 1'
#
loop_
_entity.id
_entity.type
_entity.pdbx_description
1 polymer ?
#
loop_
_entity_poly.entity_id
_entity_poly.type
_entity_poly.pdbx_seq_one_letter_code
_entity_poly.pdbx_strand_id
1 'polypeptide(L)'
;KLSTPKDYDGKREELRGFLLQVRLYLKANQEVYNTNDKKILFVLSHLQGGTAGPWAETYVDAHIQENDIVFETFDEFLTEFKAAFEEVNTAGEALNKLCTMKQ
;
A
#
# COMPACT_ATOMS: atom_id res chain seq x y z
N LYS A 1 -0.49 13.92 20.69
CA LYS A 1 -0.21 14.11 19.24
C LYS A 1 0.23 12.75 18.72
N LEU A 2 -0.58 12.09 17.89
CA LEU A 2 -0.17 10.83 17.28
C LEU A 2 0.92 11.17 16.25
N SER A 3 2.03 10.47 16.34
CA SER A 3 3.09 10.59 15.35
C SER A 3 2.60 9.99 14.03
N THR A 4 2.93 10.62 12.92
CA THR A 4 2.78 10.02 11.59
C THR A 4 3.50 8.67 11.57
N PRO A 5 2.95 7.65 10.88
CA PRO A 5 3.66 6.40 10.66
C PRO A 5 5.04 6.67 10.10
N LYS A 6 6.02 5.88 10.52
CA LYS A 6 7.32 5.87 9.83
C LYS A 6 7.14 5.34 8.41
N ASP A 7 8.00 5.79 7.52
CA ASP A 7 8.06 5.27 6.17
C ASP A 7 8.39 3.77 6.21
N TYR A 8 7.74 3.02 5.33
CA TYR A 8 7.83 1.57 5.27
C TYR A 8 8.76 1.16 4.12
N ASP A 9 9.77 0.33 4.44
CA ASP A 9 10.78 -0.15 3.49
C ASP A 9 10.39 -1.43 2.74
N GLY A 10 9.22 -2.01 3.02
CA GLY A 10 8.81 -3.30 2.44
C GLY A 10 9.23 -4.51 3.27
N LYS A 11 9.79 -4.31 4.48
CA LYS A 11 10.23 -5.40 5.36
C LYS A 11 9.06 -6.05 6.09
N ARG A 12 8.87 -7.35 5.88
CA ARG A 12 7.83 -8.16 6.53
C ARG A 12 7.78 -8.00 8.05
N GLU A 13 8.92 -7.93 8.73
CA GLU A 13 8.98 -7.79 10.19
C GLU A 13 8.36 -6.45 10.68
N GLU A 14 8.40 -5.41 9.84
CA GLU A 14 7.88 -4.08 10.14
C GLU A 14 6.43 -3.91 9.68
N LEU A 15 5.93 -4.77 8.78
CA LEU A 15 4.59 -4.69 8.16
C LEU A 15 3.47 -4.58 9.20
N ARG A 16 3.48 -5.45 10.21
CA ARG A 16 2.45 -5.44 11.27
C ARG A 16 2.48 -4.13 12.06
N GLY A 17 3.68 -3.65 12.40
CA GLY A 17 3.86 -2.41 13.15
C GLY A 17 3.45 -1.17 12.36
N PHE A 18 3.74 -1.16 11.06
CA PHE A 18 3.32 -0.12 10.13
C PHE A 18 1.79 -0.06 9.99
N LEU A 19 1.14 -1.20 9.71
CA LEU A 19 -0.32 -1.27 9.57
C LEU A 19 -1.07 -0.84 10.83
N LEU A 20 -0.53 -1.15 12.01
CA LEU A 20 -1.11 -0.69 13.27
C LEU A 20 -1.05 0.84 13.38
N GLN A 21 0.10 1.45 13.06
CA GLN A 21 0.28 2.90 13.08
C GLN A 21 -0.65 3.60 12.09
N VAL A 22 -0.75 3.09 10.86
CA VAL A 22 -1.69 3.58 9.84
C VAL A 22 -3.12 3.56 10.37
N ARG A 23 -3.59 2.42 10.91
CA ARG A 23 -4.96 2.29 11.44
C ARG A 23 -5.26 3.28 12.57
N LEU A 24 -4.32 3.45 13.51
CA LEU A 24 -4.47 4.41 14.60
C LEU A 24 -4.50 5.84 14.09
N TYR A 25 -3.64 6.19 13.14
CA TYR A 25 -3.58 7.52 12.55
C TYR A 25 -4.86 7.86 11.78
N LEU A 26 -5.32 6.95 10.92
CA LEU A 26 -6.58 7.12 10.17
C LEU A 26 -7.78 7.22 11.10
N LYS A 27 -7.82 6.42 12.18
CA LYS A 27 -8.91 6.49 13.17
C LYS A 27 -8.96 7.82 13.89
N ALA A 28 -7.80 8.36 14.26
CA ALA A 28 -7.73 9.65 14.93
C ALA A 28 -8.03 10.84 14.01
N ASN A 29 -7.74 10.71 12.72
CA ASN A 29 -7.95 11.75 11.71
C ASN A 29 -9.11 11.40 10.76
N GLN A 30 -10.13 10.68 11.26
CA GLN A 30 -11.22 10.15 10.45
C GLN A 30 -12.02 11.23 9.69
N GLU A 31 -12.05 12.46 10.20
CA GLU A 31 -12.69 13.60 9.54
C GLU A 31 -11.91 14.06 8.30
N VAL A 32 -10.58 13.93 8.33
CA VAL A 32 -9.69 14.26 7.22
C VAL A 32 -9.68 13.13 6.18
N TYR A 33 -9.46 11.89 6.65
CA TYR A 33 -9.39 10.68 5.83
C TYR A 33 -10.75 9.97 5.78
N ASN A 34 -11.76 10.69 5.31
CA ASN A 34 -13.15 10.25 5.29
C ASN A 34 -13.54 9.41 4.07
N THR A 35 -12.70 9.33 3.03
CA THR A 35 -12.91 8.50 1.83
C THR A 35 -11.89 7.36 1.76
N ASN A 36 -12.17 6.34 0.95
CA ASN A 36 -11.22 5.24 0.72
C ASN A 36 -9.95 5.76 0.03
N ASP A 37 -10.10 6.58 -1.01
CA ASP A 37 -9.00 7.17 -1.78
C ASP A 37 -7.99 7.89 -0.89
N LYS A 38 -8.48 8.74 0.02
CA LYS A 38 -7.60 9.48 0.95
C LYS A 38 -6.83 8.54 1.87
N LYS A 39 -7.46 7.45 2.32
CA LYS A 39 -6.79 6.45 3.18
C LYS A 39 -5.74 5.68 2.38
N ILE A 40 -6.05 5.29 1.15
CA ILE A 40 -5.14 4.56 0.26
C ILE A 40 -3.94 5.44 -0.09
N LEU A 41 -4.18 6.67 -0.55
CA LEU A 41 -3.14 7.67 -0.84
C LEU A 41 -2.25 7.94 0.38
N PHE A 42 -2.82 7.99 1.58
CA PHE A 42 -2.03 8.15 2.81
C PHE A 42 -1.06 6.98 3.01
N VAL A 43 -1.52 5.74 2.84
CA VAL A 43 -0.64 4.58 2.96
C VAL A 43 0.45 4.62 1.89
N LEU A 44 0.08 4.82 0.62
CA LEU A 44 1.01 4.92 -0.51
C LEU A 44 2.08 5.99 -0.29
N SER A 45 1.72 7.14 0.27
CA SER A 45 2.67 8.23 0.55
C SER A 45 3.77 7.86 1.55
N HIS A 46 3.54 6.83 2.38
CA HIS A 46 4.50 6.30 3.35
C HIS A 46 5.25 5.05 2.84
N LEU A 47 4.97 4.59 1.63
CA LEU A 47 5.69 3.48 0.98
C LEU A 47 6.89 4.04 0.20
N GLN A 48 7.84 4.67 0.88
CA GLN A 48 8.97 5.34 0.21
C GLN A 48 10.28 4.55 0.25
N GLY A 49 10.33 3.47 1.02
CA GLY A 49 11.55 2.73 1.29
C GLY A 49 11.66 1.41 0.52
N GLY A 50 12.89 0.93 0.36
CA GLY A 50 13.22 -0.39 -0.17
C GLY A 50 12.36 -0.86 -1.36
N THR A 51 11.67 -2.00 -1.18
CA THR A 51 10.80 -2.59 -2.20
C THR A 51 9.37 -2.02 -2.18
N ALA A 52 9.01 -1.23 -1.16
CA ALA A 52 7.68 -0.65 -1.04
C ALA A 52 7.43 0.49 -2.02
N GLY A 53 8.46 1.30 -2.32
CA GLY A 53 8.38 2.37 -3.34
C GLY A 53 7.97 1.83 -4.72
N PRO A 54 8.75 0.92 -5.31
CA PRO A 54 8.40 0.33 -6.61
C PRO A 54 7.05 -0.37 -6.63
N TRP A 55 6.65 -1.01 -5.51
CA TRP A 55 5.31 -1.60 -5.40
C TRP A 55 4.21 -0.54 -5.42
N ALA A 56 4.39 0.58 -4.71
CA ALA A 56 3.43 1.69 -4.69
C ALA A 56 3.26 2.32 -6.07
N GLU A 57 4.35 2.52 -6.81
CA GLU A 57 4.31 3.00 -8.20
C GLU A 57 3.53 2.04 -9.09
N THR A 58 3.81 0.74 -8.98
CA THR A 58 3.11 -0.31 -9.73
C THR A 58 1.62 -0.36 -9.41
N TYR A 59 1.27 -0.27 -8.12
CA TYR A 59 -0.11 -0.25 -7.66
C TYR A 59 -0.89 0.93 -8.25
N VAL A 60 -0.28 2.13 -8.23
CA VAL A 60 -0.90 3.33 -8.82
C VAL A 60 -1.06 3.18 -10.33
N ASP A 61 -0.03 2.70 -11.05
CA ASP A 61 -0.08 2.50 -12.51
C ASP A 61 -1.22 1.56 -12.92
N ALA A 62 -1.44 0.48 -12.15
CA ALA A 62 -2.55 -0.46 -12.38
C ALA A 62 -3.94 0.13 -12.16
N HIS A 63 -4.05 1.22 -11.40
CA HIS A 63 -5.32 1.90 -11.08
C HIS A 63 -5.55 3.19 -11.88
N ILE A 64 -4.64 3.53 -12.80
CA ILE A 64 -4.87 4.62 -13.76
C ILE A 64 -5.94 4.17 -14.76
N GLN A 65 -7.03 4.91 -14.82
CA GLN A 65 -8.13 4.68 -15.78
C GLN A 65 -8.38 5.97 -16.57
N GLU A 66 -8.16 5.91 -17.88
CA GLU A 66 -8.21 7.06 -18.79
C GLU A 66 -7.31 8.22 -18.33
N ASN A 67 -7.85 9.18 -17.57
CA ASN A 67 -7.15 10.35 -17.04
C ASN A 67 -7.32 10.53 -15.53
N ASP A 68 -7.84 9.53 -14.82
CA ASP A 68 -8.08 9.56 -13.38
C ASP A 68 -7.48 8.34 -12.68
N ILE A 69 -7.40 8.37 -11.35
CA ILE A 69 -6.91 7.25 -10.54
C ILE A 69 -8.10 6.75 -9.72
N VAL A 70 -8.59 5.58 -10.08
CA VAL A 70 -9.78 4.99 -9.46
C VAL A 70 -9.33 3.87 -8.54
N PHE A 71 -9.40 4.10 -7.23
CA PHE A 71 -9.06 3.08 -6.25
C PHE A 71 -10.27 2.22 -5.86
N GLU A 72 -9.95 1.01 -5.38
CA GLU A 72 -10.87 0.08 -4.73
C GLU A 72 -11.23 0.54 -3.29
N THR A 73 -11.94 -0.30 -2.54
CA THR A 73 -12.18 0.00 -1.13
C THR A 73 -10.91 -0.13 -0.29
N PHE A 74 -10.85 0.56 0.85
CA PHE A 74 -9.67 0.49 1.71
C PHE A 74 -9.41 -0.93 2.26
N ASP A 75 -10.42 -1.79 2.34
CA ASP A 75 -10.26 -3.17 2.80
C ASP A 75 -9.65 -4.07 1.73
N GLU A 76 -10.07 -3.90 0.46
CA GLU A 76 -9.49 -4.61 -0.69
C GLU A 76 -8.02 -4.21 -0.87
N PHE A 77 -7.72 -2.91 -0.84
CA PHE A 77 -6.34 -2.40 -0.85
C PHE A 77 -5.47 -3.03 0.26
N LEU A 78 -5.98 -3.09 1.51
CA LEU A 78 -5.24 -3.68 2.61
C LEU A 78 -5.02 -5.19 2.45
N THR A 79 -5.91 -5.86 1.74
CA THR A 79 -5.78 -7.29 1.44
C THR A 79 -4.67 -7.51 0.42
N GLU A 80 -4.67 -6.76 -0.69
CA GLU A 80 -3.61 -6.83 -1.70
C GLU A 80 -2.25 -6.39 -1.13
N PHE A 81 -2.21 -5.29 -0.39
CA PHE A 81 -1.00 -4.81 0.27
C PHE A 81 -0.41 -5.87 1.21
N LYS A 82 -1.23 -6.53 2.03
CA LYS A 82 -0.73 -7.60 2.90
C LYS A 82 -0.24 -8.79 2.09
N ALA A 83 -0.97 -9.22 1.06
CA ALA A 83 -0.55 -10.33 0.21
C ALA A 83 0.85 -10.06 -0.38
N ALA A 84 1.07 -8.87 -0.94
CA ALA A 84 2.33 -8.47 -1.54
C ALA A 84 3.54 -8.52 -0.59
N PHE A 85 3.37 -8.16 0.69
CA PHE A 85 4.46 -8.10 1.67
C PHE A 85 4.50 -9.27 2.68
N GLU A 86 3.45 -10.09 2.76
CA GLU A 86 3.37 -11.30 3.60
C GLU A 86 3.77 -12.56 2.83
N GLU A 87 3.49 -12.65 1.52
CA GLU A 87 3.82 -13.80 0.64
C GLU A 87 5.31 -13.96 0.31
N VAL A 88 6.19 -13.08 0.80
CA VAL A 88 7.66 -13.17 0.63
C VAL A 88 8.29 -14.44 1.28
N ASN A 89 7.50 -15.44 1.71
CA ASN A 89 7.99 -16.77 2.09
C ASN A 89 7.39 -17.95 1.29
N THR A 90 6.47 -17.72 0.36
CA THR A 90 6.01 -18.78 -0.54
C THR A 90 5.77 -18.18 -1.92
N ALA A 91 6.69 -18.51 -2.81
CA ALA A 91 6.69 -18.26 -4.25
C ALA A 91 7.18 -16.87 -4.69
N GLY A 92 8.31 -16.87 -5.39
CA GLY A 92 8.72 -15.81 -6.30
C GLY A 92 7.80 -15.67 -7.53
N GLU A 93 6.48 -15.71 -7.33
CA GLU A 93 5.49 -15.72 -8.42
C GLU A 93 4.65 -14.45 -8.51
N ALA A 94 4.57 -13.60 -7.47
CA ALA A 94 3.84 -12.33 -7.57
C ALA A 94 4.57 -11.31 -8.46
N LEU A 95 5.92 -11.30 -8.45
CA LEU A 95 6.72 -10.48 -9.37
C LEU A 95 6.72 -11.02 -10.82
N ASN A 96 6.39 -12.30 -11.03
CA ASN A 96 6.45 -12.91 -12.36
C ASN A 96 5.24 -12.54 -13.24
N LYS A 97 4.13 -12.07 -12.64
CA LYS A 97 2.97 -11.56 -13.38
C LYS A 97 3.17 -10.14 -13.91
N LEU A 98 4.02 -9.35 -13.25
CA LEU A 98 4.39 -8.00 -13.71
C LEU A 98 5.41 -8.03 -14.86
N CYS A 99 6.28 -9.05 -14.92
CA CYS A 99 7.29 -9.15 -15.98
C CYS A 99 6.74 -9.73 -17.30
N THR A 100 5.55 -10.34 -17.31
CA THR A 100 4.97 -10.99 -18.51
C THR A 100 4.01 -10.13 -19.32
N MET A 101 3.69 -8.90 -18.88
CA MET A 101 2.86 -7.96 -19.65
C MET A 101 3.67 -6.94 -20.47
N LYS A 102 5.00 -7.10 -20.52
CA LYS A 102 5.88 -6.44 -21.50
C LYS A 102 6.60 -7.50 -22.35
N GLN A 103 5.87 -8.20 -23.21
CA GLN A 103 6.41 -8.86 -24.40
C GLN A 103 5.49 -8.65 -25.59
#